data_AF-A0A0J6S9C1-F1
#
_entry.id   AF-A0A0J6S9C1-F1
#
_cell.length_a   1.000
_cell.length_b   1.000
_cell.length_c   1.000
_cell.angle_alpha   90.00
_cell.angle_beta   90.00
_cell.angle_gamma   90.00
#
_symmetry.space_group_name_H-M   'P 1'
#
loop_
_entity.id
_entity.type
_entity.pdbx_description
1 polymer ?
#
loop_
_entity_poly.entity_id
_entity_poly.type
_entity_poly.pdbx_seq_one_letter_code
_entity_poly.pdbx_strand_id
1 'polypeptide(L)'
;MDWGAAAYRARQHIGARKRTFPERECLALIDFFAEQQAVTAAEMQRHGSADFVATVLGHVTTAVHGKGHVPRVNGWYRRDEAGTGYVIDPGFAIAWRAARACDGPLTRP
;
A
#
# COMPACT_ATOMS: atom_id res chain seq x y z
N MET A 1 -9.75 9.82 -9.89
CA MET A 1 -9.93 8.53 -9.20
C MET A 1 -10.41 8.82 -7.79
N ASP A 2 -11.32 8.03 -7.23
CA ASP A 2 -11.70 8.14 -5.81
C ASP A 2 -10.67 7.40 -4.95
N TRP A 3 -9.74 8.15 -4.39
CA TRP A 3 -8.67 7.61 -3.55
C TRP A 3 -9.16 7.13 -2.18
N GLY A 4 -10.22 7.72 -1.64
CA GLY A 4 -10.81 7.28 -0.37
C GLY A 4 -11.37 5.87 -0.48
N ALA A 5 -12.21 5.63 -1.49
CA ALA A 5 -12.75 4.31 -1.77
C ALA A 5 -11.65 3.29 -2.17
N ALA A 6 -10.61 3.73 -2.86
CA ALA A 6 -9.47 2.88 -3.22
C ALA A 6 -8.67 2.43 -1.99
N ALA A 7 -8.31 3.35 -1.10
CA ALA A 7 -7.55 3.06 0.12
C ALA A 7 -8.34 2.13 1.06
N TYR A 8 -9.65 2.38 1.23
CA TYR A 8 -10.51 1.49 2.01
C TYR A 8 -10.55 0.06 1.44
N ARG A 9 -10.74 -0.08 0.11
CA ARG A 9 -10.72 -1.40 -0.56
C ARG A 9 -9.38 -2.10 -0.41
N ALA A 10 -8.27 -1.39 -0.56
CA ALA A 10 -6.93 -1.95 -0.39
C ALA A 10 -6.71 -2.50 1.02
N ARG A 11 -7.12 -1.76 2.04
CA ARG A 11 -7.05 -2.20 3.43
C ARG A 11 -7.88 -3.47 3.67
N GLN A 12 -9.15 -3.47 3.26
CA GLN A 12 -10.02 -4.64 3.40
C GLN A 12 -9.46 -5.86 2.66
N HIS A 13 -8.86 -5.65 1.48
CA HIS A 13 -8.27 -6.72 0.70
C HIS A 13 -7.06 -7.36 1.39
N ILE A 14 -6.18 -6.56 1.99
CA ILE A 14 -5.04 -7.06 2.80
C ILE A 14 -5.56 -7.89 3.98
N GLY A 15 -6.54 -7.38 4.71
CA GLY A 15 -7.16 -8.08 5.84
C GLY A 15 -7.88 -9.38 5.44
N ALA A 16 -8.41 -9.49 4.22
CA ALA A 16 -9.03 -10.72 3.73
C ALA A 16 -8.02 -11.80 3.28
N ARG A 17 -6.75 -11.42 3.04
CA ARG A 17 -5.71 -12.28 2.44
C ARG A 17 -4.62 -12.73 3.44
N LYS A 18 -4.95 -12.85 4.74
CA LYS A 18 -4.02 -13.22 5.84
C LYS A 18 -3.29 -14.58 5.71
N ARG A 19 -3.48 -15.32 4.62
CA ARG A 19 -2.99 -16.70 4.48
C ARG A 19 -1.49 -16.79 4.20
N THR A 20 -0.87 -15.74 3.66
CA THR A 20 0.56 -15.76 3.27
C THR A 20 1.45 -14.96 4.21
N PHE A 21 1.02 -13.75 4.61
CA PHE A 21 1.78 -12.87 5.49
C PHE A 21 0.87 -12.24 6.55
N PRO A 22 1.39 -11.94 7.77
CA PRO A 22 0.61 -11.29 8.82
C PRO A 22 0.09 -9.93 8.36
N GLU A 23 -1.22 -9.69 8.56
CA GLU A 23 -1.88 -8.43 8.19
C GLU A 23 -1.14 -7.20 8.73
N ARG A 24 -0.68 -7.26 10.00
CA ARG A 24 0.05 -6.16 10.65
C ARG A 24 1.30 -5.76 9.87
N GLU A 25 2.06 -6.73 9.36
CA GLU A 25 3.29 -6.47 8.61
C GLU A 25 2.98 -5.88 7.23
N CYS A 26 1.98 -6.42 6.55
CA CYS A 26 1.50 -5.88 5.27
C CYS A 26 1.05 -4.43 5.40
N LEU A 27 0.28 -4.10 6.45
CA LEU A 27 -0.17 -2.74 6.74
C LEU A 27 1.01 -1.82 7.07
N ALA A 28 1.98 -2.28 7.87
CA ALA A 28 3.15 -1.50 8.23
C ALA A 28 4.01 -1.10 7.02
N LEU A 29 4.13 -1.96 6.01
CA LEU A 29 4.84 -1.62 4.77
C LEU A 29 4.13 -0.48 4.01
N ILE A 30 2.79 -0.52 3.89
CA ILE A 30 2.05 0.54 3.19
C ILE A 30 2.00 1.83 4.03
N ASP A 31 1.91 1.72 5.36
CA ASP A 31 2.02 2.86 6.28
C ASP A 31 3.37 3.59 6.07
N PHE A 32 4.47 2.85 6.05
CA PHE A 32 5.81 3.37 5.77
C PHE A 32 5.88 4.04 4.38
N PHE A 33 5.34 3.40 3.35
CA PHE A 33 5.39 3.96 2.00
C PHE A 33 4.55 5.24 1.86
N ALA A 34 3.38 5.28 2.52
CA ALA A 34 2.53 6.48 2.54
C ALA A 34 3.16 7.64 3.33
N GLU A 35 3.96 7.33 4.35
CA GLU A 35 4.69 8.33 5.14
C GLU A 35 5.88 8.91 4.39
N GLN A 36 6.74 8.05 3.83
CA GLN A 36 7.95 8.48 3.12
C GLN A 36 7.67 9.06 1.72
N GLN A 37 6.56 8.67 1.11
CA GLN A 37 6.11 9.05 -0.23
C GLN A 37 7.01 8.58 -1.39
N ALA A 38 8.32 8.50 -1.20
CA ALA A 38 9.30 7.99 -2.15
C ALA A 38 10.32 7.11 -1.39
N VAL A 39 10.52 5.88 -1.85
CA VAL A 39 11.43 4.92 -1.20
C VAL A 39 12.11 4.05 -2.24
N THR A 40 13.33 3.62 -1.95
CA THR A 40 14.07 2.63 -2.73
C THR A 40 13.53 1.22 -2.50
N ALA A 41 13.83 0.29 -3.41
CA ALA A 41 13.52 -1.13 -3.19
C ALA A 41 14.22 -1.69 -1.94
N ALA A 42 15.45 -1.25 -1.65
CA ALA A 42 16.19 -1.67 -0.47
C ALA A 42 15.50 -1.21 0.83
N GLU A 43 14.94 0.00 0.85
CA GLU A 43 14.18 0.51 2.00
C GLU A 43 12.89 -0.28 2.22
N MET A 44 12.13 -0.58 1.16
CA MET A 44 10.96 -1.46 1.30
C MET A 44 11.34 -2.85 1.83
N GLN A 45 12.47 -3.40 1.38
CA GLN A 45 12.95 -4.71 1.83
C GLN A 45 13.44 -4.74 3.29
N ARG A 46 13.54 -3.59 3.97
CA ARG A 46 13.72 -3.58 5.44
C ARG A 46 12.49 -4.12 6.18
N HIS A 47 11.32 -4.15 5.53
CA HIS A 47 10.09 -4.71 6.08
C HIS A 47 9.92 -6.21 5.79
N GLY A 48 10.71 -6.79 4.89
CA GLY A 48 10.58 -8.20 4.51
C GLY A 48 11.29 -8.53 3.20
N SER A 49 11.14 -9.77 2.74
CA SER A 49 11.74 -10.22 1.47
C SER A 49 11.21 -9.46 0.25
N ALA A 50 11.91 -9.55 -0.88
CA ALA A 50 11.43 -9.02 -2.14
C ALA A 50 10.05 -9.58 -2.53
N ASP A 51 9.81 -10.86 -2.25
CA ASP A 51 8.52 -11.53 -2.49
C ASP A 51 7.42 -10.98 -1.58
N PHE A 52 7.75 -10.69 -0.31
CA PHE A 52 6.82 -10.05 0.62
C PHE A 52 6.39 -8.68 0.07
N VAL A 53 7.37 -7.83 -0.29
CA VAL A 53 7.10 -6.50 -0.85
C VAL A 53 6.25 -6.61 -2.12
N ALA A 54 6.65 -7.46 -3.07
CA ALA A 54 5.93 -7.65 -4.33
C ALA A 54 4.49 -8.15 -4.10
N THR A 55 4.29 -9.07 -3.17
CA THR A 55 2.97 -9.62 -2.81
C THR A 55 2.08 -8.53 -2.23
N VAL A 56 2.58 -7.74 -1.27
CA VAL A 56 1.79 -6.66 -0.65
C VAL A 56 1.45 -5.57 -1.66
N LEU A 57 2.40 -5.13 -2.48
CA LEU A 57 2.13 -4.16 -3.55
C LEU A 57 1.11 -4.72 -4.57
N GLY A 58 1.20 -6.01 -4.90
CA GLY A 58 0.26 -6.70 -5.78
C GLY A 58 -1.16 -6.76 -5.20
N HIS A 59 -1.31 -6.96 -3.89
CA HIS A 59 -2.60 -6.93 -3.21
C HIS A 59 -3.27 -5.56 -3.26
N VAL A 60 -2.51 -4.50 -2.96
CA VAL A 60 -3.02 -3.12 -3.07
C VAL A 60 -3.38 -2.82 -4.51
N THR A 61 -2.51 -3.16 -5.46
CA THR A 61 -2.78 -2.98 -6.90
C THR A 61 -4.07 -3.65 -7.32
N THR A 62 -4.27 -4.91 -6.91
CA THR A 62 -5.48 -5.67 -7.23
C THR A 62 -6.74 -5.01 -6.68
N ALA A 63 -6.66 -4.46 -5.47
CA ALA A 63 -7.80 -3.80 -4.84
C ALA A 63 -8.12 -2.44 -5.47
N VAL A 64 -7.10 -1.69 -5.90
CA VAL A 64 -7.27 -0.34 -6.47
C VAL A 64 -7.62 -0.40 -7.96
N HIS A 65 -6.90 -1.20 -8.74
CA HIS A 65 -6.96 -1.21 -10.21
C HIS A 65 -7.56 -2.49 -10.80
N GLY A 66 -7.88 -3.49 -9.97
CA GLY A 66 -8.24 -4.82 -10.44
C GLY A 66 -7.02 -5.68 -10.77
N LYS A 67 -7.24 -6.88 -11.30
CA LYS A 67 -6.15 -7.81 -11.64
C LYS A 67 -5.27 -7.21 -12.74
N GLY A 68 -3.95 -7.24 -12.52
CA GLY A 68 -2.96 -6.83 -13.52
C GLY A 68 -1.83 -5.98 -12.92
N HIS A 69 -1.18 -5.23 -13.79
CA HIS A 69 -0.10 -4.32 -13.42
C HIS A 69 -0.64 -2.94 -13.01
N VAL A 70 0.14 -2.21 -12.23
CA VAL A 70 -0.15 -0.81 -11.92
C VAL A 70 -0.14 0.01 -13.21
N PRO A 71 -1.18 0.80 -13.49
CA PRO A 71 -1.21 1.69 -14.66
C PRO A 71 -0.02 2.66 -14.66
N ARG A 72 0.56 2.92 -15.85
CA ARG A 72 1.64 3.90 -16.02
C ARG A 72 1.20 5.33 -15.68
N VAL A 73 -0.08 5.64 -15.93
CA VAL A 73 -0.71 6.93 -15.63
C VAL A 73 -1.82 6.68 -14.62
N ASN A 74 -1.92 7.51 -13.58
CA ASN A 74 -2.87 7.35 -12.45
C ASN A 74 -2.72 6.04 -11.65
N GLY A 75 -1.53 5.44 -11.67
CA GLY A 75 -1.16 4.36 -10.75
C GLY A 75 -1.13 4.86 -9.31
N TRP A 76 -1.41 3.98 -8.34
CA TRP A 76 -1.35 4.35 -6.91
C TRP A 76 0.10 4.48 -6.41
N TYR A 77 1.04 3.95 -7.19
CA TYR A 77 2.45 4.35 -7.18
C TYR A 77 2.99 4.27 -8.60
N ARG A 78 4.20 4.81 -8.80
CA ARG A 78 5.03 4.62 -9.99
C ARG A 78 6.46 4.24 -9.59
N ARG A 79 7.25 3.77 -10.55
CA ARG A 79 8.72 3.71 -10.38
C ARG A 79 9.30 5.12 -10.51
N ASP A 80 10.38 5.40 -9.80
CA ASP A 80 11.15 6.63 -10.02
C ASP A 80 11.85 6.61 -11.41
N GLU A 81 12.46 7.73 -11.79
CA GLU A 81 13.11 7.86 -13.11
C GLU A 81 14.28 6.90 -13.30
N ALA A 82 15.02 6.60 -12.23
CA ALA A 82 16.09 5.61 -12.22
C ALA A 82 15.58 4.16 -12.26
N GLY A 83 14.29 3.95 -12.03
CA GLY A 83 13.67 2.64 -11.93
C GLY A 83 14.17 1.81 -10.74
N THR A 84 14.74 2.43 -9.71
CA THR A 84 15.29 1.78 -8.51
C THR A 84 14.40 1.98 -7.28
N GLY A 85 13.52 2.98 -7.33
CA GLY A 85 12.59 3.34 -6.28
C GLY A 85 11.13 3.29 -6.69
N TYR A 86 10.28 3.59 -5.72
CA TYR A 86 8.85 3.66 -5.81
C TYR A 86 8.40 5.03 -5.30
N VAL A 87 7.47 5.65 -6.00
CA VAL A 87 6.86 6.93 -5.60
C VAL A 87 5.36 6.73 -5.53
N ILE A 88 4.79 6.90 -4.34
CA ILE A 88 3.35 6.76 -4.13
C ILE A 88 2.59 7.94 -4.73
N ASP A 89 1.36 7.72 -5.16
CA ASP A 89 0.46 8.82 -5.51
C ASP A 89 0.10 9.61 -4.23
N PRO A 90 0.27 10.95 -4.21
CA PRO A 90 -0.03 11.75 -3.04
C PRO A 90 -1.48 11.64 -2.57
N GLY A 91 -2.43 11.52 -3.50
CA GLY A 91 -3.85 11.35 -3.20
C GLY A 91 -4.13 10.01 -2.54
N PHE A 92 -3.50 8.94 -3.02
CA PHE A 92 -3.58 7.64 -2.34
C PHE A 92 -2.92 7.66 -0.96
N ALA A 93 -1.75 8.27 -0.79
CA ALA A 93 -1.07 8.36 0.51
C ALA A 93 -1.88 9.11 1.58
N ILE A 94 -2.54 10.21 1.19
CA ILE A 94 -3.46 10.95 2.08
C ILE A 94 -4.66 10.08 2.44
N ALA A 95 -5.30 9.46 1.46
CA ALA A 95 -6.46 8.60 1.68
C ALA A 95 -6.13 7.37 2.54
N TRP A 96 -4.95 6.77 2.34
CA TRP A 96 -4.47 5.65 3.13
C TRP A 96 -4.31 6.02 4.60
N ARG A 97 -3.62 7.12 4.90
CA ARG A 97 -3.46 7.60 6.28
C ARG A 97 -4.80 7.91 6.95
N ALA A 98 -5.73 8.52 6.23
CA ALA A 98 -7.09 8.76 6.73
C ALA A 98 -7.82 7.43 7.03
N ALA A 99 -7.78 6.46 6.11
CA ALA A 99 -8.36 5.14 6.32
C ALA A 99 -7.72 4.39 7.49
N ARG A 100 -6.43 4.60 7.77
CA ARG A 100 -5.72 4.03 8.92
C ARG A 100 -6.16 4.67 10.24
N ALA A 101 -6.33 5.98 10.27
CA ALA A 101 -6.77 6.73 11.45
C ALA A 101 -8.22 6.42 11.86
N CYS A 102 -9.14 6.21 10.90
CA CYS A 102 -10.54 5.91 11.20
C CYS A 102 -10.74 4.56 11.91
N ASP A 103 -9.79 3.64 11.83
CA ASP A 103 -9.80 2.37 12.57
C ASP A 103 -8.78 2.37 13.73
N GLY A 104 -8.51 3.54 14.31
CA GLY A 104 -7.89 3.63 15.63
C GLY A 104 -8.64 2.76 16.64
N PRO A 105 -8.00 2.30 17.72
CA PRO A 105 -8.61 1.34 18.62
C PRO A 105 -9.96 1.87 19.09
N LEU A 106 -11.02 1.07 18.91
CA LEU A 106 -12.25 1.24 19.67
C LEU A 106 -11.85 1.21 21.13
N THR A 107 -11.68 2.39 21.73
CA THR A 107 -11.77 2.55 23.18
C THR A 107 -13.17 2.11 23.54
N ARG A 108 -13.30 0.85 23.95
CA ARG A 108 -14.51 0.35 24.61
C ARG A 108 -14.75 1.23 25.84
N PRO A 109 -15.91 1.89 25.97
CA PRO A 109 -16.40 2.28 27.29
C PRO A 109 -16.71 1.03 28.12
#